data_AF-A0A7X9HYE0-F1
#
_entry.id   AF-A0A7X9HYE0-F1
#
_cell.length_a   1.000
_cell.length_b   1.000
_cell.length_c   1.000
_cell.angle_alpha   90.00
_cell.angle_beta   90.00
_cell.angle_gamma   90.00
#
_symmetry.space_group_name_H-M   'P 1'
#
loop_
_entity.id
_entity.type
_entity.pdbx_description
1 polymer ?
#
loop_
_entity_poly.entity_id
_entity_poly.type
_entity_poly.pdbx_seq_one_letter_code
_entity_poly.pdbx_strand_id
1 'polypeptide(L)'
;MKLTDNEKREIVKLLEADKPLPDKYRFLLFDDKREVELVWSGKTNEVCNIVLPFQVIEQIDEPRSGAGTKKSDSVSEKGEKLKEKIKEKEKAYFTTLPFDERGRQTGGWTNKLIWGDNKLILSSLKNGPMREEIEKTGGIKLIYIDPPFDVGADFSMEIEIGDETFTKKPGVLEEIAYRDTWGKGADSFIAMIY
;
A
#
# COMPACT_ATOMS: atom_id res chain seq x y z
N MET A 1 0.16 -32.40 -28.46
CA MET A 1 1.16 -32.15 -29.53
C MET A 1 0.73 -32.90 -30.79
N LYS A 2 0.19 -32.21 -31.80
CA LYS A 2 -0.25 -32.80 -33.08
C LYS A 2 0.70 -32.35 -34.19
N LEU A 3 1.92 -32.89 -34.21
CA LEU A 3 2.92 -32.61 -35.26
C LEU A 3 3.09 -33.83 -36.16
N THR A 4 3.11 -33.60 -37.46
CA THR A 4 3.50 -34.60 -38.46
C THR A 4 5.00 -34.90 -38.36
N ASP A 5 5.43 -36.06 -38.87
CA ASP A 5 6.84 -36.46 -38.82
C ASP A 5 7.75 -35.63 -39.72
N ASN A 6 7.17 -34.91 -40.69
CA ASN A 6 7.91 -33.94 -41.49
C ASN A 6 8.18 -32.66 -40.70
N GLU A 7 7.17 -32.16 -39.98
CA GLU A 7 7.30 -30.97 -39.13
C GLU A 7 8.29 -31.19 -37.98
N LYS A 8 8.28 -32.37 -37.36
CA LYS A 8 9.28 -32.73 -36.33
C LYS A 8 10.71 -32.66 -36.88
N ARG A 9 10.94 -33.19 -38.09
CA ARG A 9 12.26 -33.15 -38.75
C ARG A 9 12.69 -31.73 -39.11
N GLU A 10 11.77 -30.90 -39.56
CA GLU A 10 12.02 -29.49 -39.86
C GLU A 10 12.41 -28.71 -38.60
N ILE A 11 11.68 -28.90 -37.49
CA ILE A 11 11.97 -28.29 -36.19
C ILE A 11 13.36 -28.71 -35.68
N VAL A 12 13.67 -30.01 -35.69
CA VAL A 12 14.99 -30.52 -35.23
C VAL A 12 16.12 -29.92 -36.06
N LYS A 13 15.97 -29.86 -37.38
CA LYS A 13 16.98 -29.27 -38.27
C LYS A 13 17.22 -27.78 -37.99
N LEU A 14 16.18 -27.03 -37.64
CA LEU A 14 16.29 -25.61 -37.29
C LEU A 14 16.97 -25.42 -35.92
N LEU A 15 16.65 -26.27 -34.95
CA LEU A 15 17.29 -26.26 -33.62
C LEU A 15 18.77 -26.63 -33.70
N GLU A 16 19.13 -27.66 -34.48
CA GLU A 16 20.53 -28.04 -34.71
C GLU A 16 21.35 -26.97 -35.43
N ALA A 17 20.68 -26.12 -36.21
CA ALA A 17 21.31 -25.02 -36.93
C ALA A 17 21.31 -23.68 -36.16
N ASP A 18 20.88 -23.67 -34.89
CA ASP A 18 20.68 -22.46 -34.07
C ASP A 18 19.85 -21.38 -34.76
N LYS A 19 18.86 -21.81 -35.57
CA LYS A 19 17.95 -20.91 -36.27
C LYS A 19 16.63 -20.76 -35.51
N PRO A 20 16.02 -19.56 -35.51
CA PRO A 20 14.73 -19.36 -34.88
C PRO A 20 13.65 -20.20 -35.56
N LEU A 21 12.74 -20.75 -34.75
CA LEU A 21 11.59 -21.52 -35.23
C LEU A 21 10.55 -20.59 -35.85
N PRO A 22 9.98 -20.92 -37.03
CA PRO A 22 8.87 -20.18 -37.62
C PRO A 22 7.62 -20.13 -36.72
N ASP A 23 6.91 -18.99 -36.74
CA ASP A 23 5.72 -18.73 -35.90
C ASP A 23 4.61 -19.78 -36.04
N LYS A 24 4.49 -20.44 -37.20
CA LYS A 24 3.54 -21.54 -37.43
C LYS A 24 3.66 -22.66 -36.38
N TYR A 25 4.86 -22.89 -35.84
CA TYR A 25 5.09 -23.94 -34.84
C TYR A 25 4.74 -23.51 -33.41
N ARG A 26 4.58 -22.22 -33.13
CA ARG A 26 4.22 -21.71 -31.79
C ARG A 26 2.95 -22.38 -31.27
N PHE A 27 1.89 -22.39 -32.08
CA PHE A 27 0.58 -22.96 -31.71
C PHE A 27 0.51 -24.49 -31.81
N LEU A 28 1.49 -25.12 -32.45
CA LEU A 28 1.57 -26.59 -32.58
C LEU A 28 2.40 -27.23 -31.46
N LEU A 29 3.44 -26.51 -31.00
CA LEU A 29 4.36 -26.92 -29.94
C LEU A 29 3.81 -26.63 -28.55
N PHE A 30 3.17 -25.48 -28.39
CA PHE A 30 2.58 -25.04 -27.14
C PHE A 30 1.07 -25.09 -27.30
N ASP A 31 0.39 -25.77 -26.37
CA ASP A 31 -1.06 -25.62 -26.21
C ASP A 31 -1.36 -24.14 -25.99
N ASP A 32 -2.57 -23.66 -26.33
CA ASP A 32 -2.98 -22.28 -26.09
C ASP A 32 -2.93 -21.96 -24.58
N LYS A 33 -1.74 -21.66 -24.06
CA LYS A 33 -1.60 -20.83 -22.88
C LYS A 33 -2.09 -19.47 -23.35
N ARG A 34 -3.39 -19.23 -23.14
CA ARG A 34 -3.96 -17.90 -23.19
C ARG A 34 -3.31 -17.09 -22.08
N GLU A 35 -2.09 -16.65 -22.32
CA GLU A 35 -1.44 -15.62 -21.52
C GLU A 35 -2.16 -14.32 -21.90
N VAL A 36 -3.20 -14.00 -21.14
CA VAL A 36 -3.89 -12.73 -21.23
C VAL A 36 -3.08 -11.75 -20.40
N GLU A 37 -2.55 -10.72 -21.04
CA GLU A 37 -1.77 -9.68 -20.40
C GLU A 37 -2.49 -8.33 -20.55
N LEU A 38 -2.61 -7.60 -19.45
CA LEU A 38 -3.04 -6.20 -19.49
C LEU A 38 -1.86 -5.35 -19.98
N VAL A 39 -2.03 -4.63 -21.08
CA VAL A 39 -1.01 -3.75 -21.66
C VAL A 39 -1.46 -2.31 -21.55
N TRP A 40 -0.54 -1.42 -21.17
CA TRP A 40 -0.74 0.04 -21.12
C TRP A 40 0.53 0.76 -21.55
N SER A 41 0.40 2.05 -21.88
CA SER A 41 1.51 2.88 -22.33
C SER A 41 2.56 3.02 -21.22
N GLY A 42 3.82 2.66 -21.52
CA GLY A 42 4.93 2.77 -20.56
C GLY A 42 5.04 1.62 -19.57
N LYS A 43 4.27 0.54 -19.74
CA LYS A 43 4.45 -0.70 -18.96
C LYS A 43 5.90 -1.18 -19.06
N THR A 44 6.51 -1.41 -17.91
CA THR A 44 7.88 -1.93 -17.76
C THR A 44 7.86 -3.07 -16.76
N ASN A 45 8.73 -4.07 -16.89
CA ASN A 45 8.92 -5.12 -15.89
C ASN A 45 10.04 -4.77 -14.89
N GLU A 46 10.57 -3.54 -14.96
CA GLU A 46 11.61 -3.06 -14.05
C GLU A 46 11.04 -2.89 -12.65
N VAL A 47 11.60 -3.65 -11.71
CA VAL A 47 11.24 -3.56 -10.30
C VAL A 47 12.20 -2.60 -9.63
N CYS A 48 11.66 -1.59 -8.92
CA CYS A 48 12.48 -0.72 -8.09
C CYS A 48 13.20 -1.54 -7.02
N ASN A 49 14.53 -1.48 -7.02
CA ASN A 49 15.39 -2.17 -6.06
C ASN A 49 16.43 -1.19 -5.48
N ILE A 50 15.93 -0.22 -4.74
CA ILE A 50 16.69 0.76 -3.98
C ILE A 50 16.62 0.41 -2.50
N VAL A 51 17.76 0.48 -1.83
CA VAL A 51 17.89 0.38 -0.37
C VAL A 51 18.17 1.76 0.19
N LEU A 52 17.28 2.26 1.03
CA LEU A 52 17.40 3.55 1.69
C LEU A 52 17.82 3.38 3.16
N PRO A 53 18.69 4.24 3.70
CA PRO A 53 18.92 4.30 5.14
C PRO A 53 17.68 4.90 5.83
N PHE A 54 17.09 4.18 6.78
CA PHE A 54 16.03 4.72 7.63
C PHE A 54 16.64 5.56 8.75
N GLN A 55 16.27 6.83 8.81
CA GLN A 55 16.56 7.69 9.95
C GLN A 55 15.37 7.71 10.89
N VAL A 56 15.60 7.46 12.18
CA VAL A 56 14.59 7.64 13.22
C VAL A 56 14.60 9.10 13.64
N ILE A 57 13.51 9.81 13.36
CA ILE A 57 13.36 11.24 13.66
C ILE A 57 12.72 11.43 15.05
N GLU A 58 11.72 10.60 15.38
CA GLU A 58 10.96 10.68 16.62
C GLU A 58 10.59 9.27 17.08
N GLN A 59 10.62 9.04 18.40
CA GLN A 59 10.07 7.84 19.02
C GLN A 59 8.94 8.27 19.96
N ILE A 60 7.71 7.86 19.62
CA ILE A 60 6.52 8.18 20.40
C ILE A 60 6.28 7.06 21.39
N ASP A 61 6.67 7.34 22.63
CA ASP A 61 6.70 6.37 23.70
C ASP A 61 5.48 6.47 24.64
N GLU A 62 4.86 7.65 24.70
CA GLU A 62 3.71 7.93 25.57
C GLU A 62 2.52 8.46 24.74
N PRO A 63 1.27 8.13 25.09
CA PRO A 63 0.10 8.77 24.50
C PRO A 63 0.18 10.28 24.73
N ARG A 64 0.11 11.10 23.67
CA ARG A 64 0.10 12.56 23.81
C ARG A 64 -1.01 12.94 24.79
N SER A 65 -0.64 13.67 25.85
CA SER A 65 -1.50 14.08 26.98
C SER A 65 -2.70 14.97 26.62
N GLY A 66 -2.99 15.17 25.32
CA GLY A 66 -4.11 15.95 24.81
C GLY A 66 -5.21 15.16 24.12
N ALA A 67 -5.04 13.86 23.85
CA ALA A 67 -6.04 13.06 23.13
C ALA A 67 -6.90 12.22 24.10
N GLY A 68 -7.77 12.86 24.88
CA GLY A 68 -8.86 12.16 25.58
C GLY A 68 -9.23 12.63 26.98
N THR A 69 -8.39 13.41 27.66
CA THR A 69 -8.70 13.91 29.01
C THR A 69 -8.85 15.43 29.00
N LYS A 70 -10.02 15.90 28.56
CA LYS A 70 -10.55 17.13 29.17
C LYS A 70 -10.71 16.81 30.66
N LYS A 71 -9.80 17.34 31.49
CA LYS A 71 -9.96 17.37 32.94
C LYS A 71 -11.23 18.16 33.24
N SER A 72 -12.36 17.46 33.36
CA SER A 72 -13.55 18.02 34.01
C SER A 72 -13.31 17.93 35.51
N ASP A 73 -12.78 19.00 36.08
CA ASP A 73 -12.70 19.20 37.53
C ASP A 73 -14.12 19.41 38.08
N SER A 74 -14.82 18.32 38.36
CA SER A 74 -15.96 18.26 39.29
C SER A 74 -16.23 16.81 39.67
N VAL A 75 -15.62 16.37 40.77
CA VAL A 75 -15.80 15.02 41.31
C VAL A 75 -17.02 15.00 42.21
N SER A 76 -18.05 14.21 41.86
CA SER A 76 -19.02 13.69 42.83
C SER A 76 -18.62 12.27 43.24
N GLU A 77 -18.75 11.96 44.52
CA GLU A 77 -18.22 10.78 45.23
C GLU A 77 -18.72 9.41 44.71
N LYS A 78 -19.69 9.36 43.78
CA LYS A 78 -20.13 8.11 43.13
C LYS A 78 -19.24 7.67 41.96
N GLY A 79 -18.28 8.50 41.53
CA GLY A 79 -17.39 8.21 40.40
C GLY A 79 -16.17 7.34 40.71
N GLU A 80 -15.79 7.15 41.98
CA GLU A 80 -14.54 6.47 42.34
C GLU A 80 -14.56 4.96 42.03
N LYS A 81 -15.66 4.26 42.36
CA LYS A 81 -15.80 2.82 42.07
C LYS A 81 -15.88 2.51 40.57
N LEU A 82 -16.37 3.45 39.76
CA LEU A 82 -16.41 3.30 38.30
C LEU A 82 -15.02 3.55 37.69
N LYS A 83 -14.26 4.53 38.23
CA LYS A 83 -12.87 4.79 37.85
C LYS A 83 -11.94 3.62 38.22
N GLU A 84 -12.15 2.96 39.36
CA GLU A 84 -11.39 1.76 39.75
C GLU A 84 -11.65 0.57 38.82
N LYS A 85 -12.91 0.30 38.45
CA LYS A 85 -13.24 -0.77 37.49
C LYS A 85 -12.73 -0.50 36.07
N ILE A 86 -12.74 0.76 35.63
CA ILE A 86 -12.16 1.17 34.34
C ILE A 86 -10.63 1.00 34.39
N LYS A 87 -9.98 1.44 35.48
CA LYS A 87 -8.54 1.22 35.69
C LYS A 87 -8.16 -0.25 35.73
N GLU A 88 -8.95 -1.11 36.39
CA GLU A 88 -8.68 -2.56 36.43
C GLU A 88 -8.82 -3.20 35.05
N LYS A 89 -9.84 -2.82 34.27
CA LYS A 89 -9.99 -3.29 32.88
C LYS A 89 -8.87 -2.77 31.98
N GLU A 90 -8.55 -1.48 32.02
CA GLU A 90 -7.43 -0.91 31.27
C GLU A 90 -6.11 -1.58 31.64
N LYS A 91 -5.86 -1.79 32.94
CA LYS A 91 -4.67 -2.49 33.43
C LYS A 91 -4.62 -3.93 32.93
N ALA A 92 -5.74 -4.66 32.88
CA ALA A 92 -5.78 -6.02 32.33
C ALA A 92 -5.48 -6.07 30.81
N TYR A 93 -5.99 -5.12 30.03
CA TYR A 93 -5.69 -4.98 28.60
C TYR A 93 -4.23 -4.55 28.34
N PHE A 94 -3.67 -3.67 29.17
CA PHE A 94 -2.26 -3.27 29.09
C PHE A 94 -1.31 -4.38 29.58
N THR A 95 -1.73 -5.24 30.52
CA THR A 95 -0.90 -6.34 31.03
C THR A 95 -0.71 -7.47 30.01
N THR A 96 -1.60 -7.58 29.02
CA THR A 96 -1.50 -8.61 27.95
C THR A 96 -0.59 -8.19 26.80
N LEU A 97 -0.21 -6.91 26.73
CA LEU A 97 0.68 -6.36 25.72
C LEU A 97 1.99 -5.95 26.40
N PRO A 98 3.16 -6.07 25.74
CA PRO A 98 4.45 -5.80 26.37
C PRO A 98 4.68 -4.29 26.45
N PHE A 99 3.87 -3.54 27.20
CA PHE A 99 4.04 -2.11 27.42
C PHE A 99 4.50 -1.83 28.85
N ASP A 100 5.42 -0.87 29.06
CA ASP A 100 5.76 -0.38 30.39
C ASP A 100 4.68 0.59 30.93
N GLU A 101 4.83 1.05 32.18
CA GLU A 101 3.87 1.98 32.81
C GLU A 101 3.70 3.31 32.05
N ARG A 102 4.58 3.60 31.09
CA ARG A 102 4.55 4.80 30.24
C ARG A 102 3.90 4.52 28.87
N GLY A 103 3.56 3.28 28.58
CA GLY A 103 3.01 2.87 27.28
C GLY A 103 4.06 2.48 26.25
N ARG A 104 5.33 2.35 26.65
CA ARG A 104 6.42 1.98 25.74
C ARG A 104 6.48 0.49 25.56
N GLN A 105 6.62 0.05 24.32
CA GLN A 105 6.74 -1.36 24.05
C GLN A 105 8.11 -1.88 24.53
N THR A 106 8.10 -2.82 25.48
CA THR A 106 9.30 -3.35 26.16
C THR A 106 10.00 -4.47 25.41
N GLY A 107 9.40 -4.98 24.32
CA GLY A 107 10.01 -5.98 23.45
C GLY A 107 9.21 -6.29 22.18
N GLY A 108 9.89 -6.87 21.19
CA GLY A 108 9.30 -7.27 19.91
C GLY A 108 9.15 -6.15 18.89
N TRP A 109 8.37 -6.39 17.84
CA TRP A 109 8.13 -5.44 16.75
C TRP A 109 7.31 -4.24 17.24
N THR A 110 7.85 -3.03 17.09
CA THR A 110 7.13 -1.79 17.42
C THR A 110 6.38 -1.22 16.22
N ASN A 111 5.29 -0.50 16.48
CA ASN A 111 4.60 0.24 15.43
C ASN A 111 5.53 1.32 14.85
N LYS A 112 5.71 1.33 13.53
CA LYS A 112 6.57 2.29 12.84
C LYS A 112 5.73 3.17 11.91
N LEU A 113 5.89 4.49 12.04
CA LEU A 113 5.40 5.46 11.07
C LEU A 113 6.60 5.90 10.21
N ILE A 114 6.50 5.70 8.90
CA ILE A 114 7.57 6.01 7.96
C ILE A 114 7.07 7.12 7.02
N TRP A 115 7.86 8.16 6.83
CA TRP A 115 7.53 9.29 5.97
C TRP A 115 8.46 9.35 4.76
N GLY A 116 7.90 9.50 3.55
CA GLY A 116 8.63 9.55 2.28
C GLY A 116 7.85 8.94 1.12
N ASP A 117 8.52 8.78 -0.03
CA ASP A 117 7.95 8.14 -1.21
C ASP A 117 7.73 6.63 -0.97
N ASN A 118 6.51 6.16 -1.21
CA ASN A 118 6.09 4.80 -0.91
C ASN A 118 6.85 3.74 -1.72
N LYS A 119 7.15 3.98 -3.00
CA LYS A 119 7.85 3.03 -3.87
C LYS A 119 9.28 2.79 -3.37
N LEU A 120 9.97 3.87 -2.99
CA LEU A 120 11.32 3.78 -2.44
C LEU A 120 11.34 3.13 -1.05
N ILE A 121 10.38 3.49 -0.19
CA ILE A 121 10.24 2.89 1.14
C ILE A 121 9.98 1.39 1.03
N LEU A 122 9.00 0.97 0.23
CA LEU A 122 8.65 -0.44 0.06
C LEU A 122 9.80 -1.25 -0.53
N SER A 123 10.53 -0.69 -1.49
CA SER A 123 11.76 -1.27 -2.01
C SER A 123 12.81 -1.49 -0.91
N SER A 124 13.00 -0.50 -0.04
CA SER A 124 13.94 -0.59 1.08
C SER A 124 13.46 -1.57 2.18
N LEU A 125 12.15 -1.65 2.45
CA LEU A 125 11.60 -2.64 3.39
C LEU A 125 11.76 -4.07 2.87
N LYS A 126 11.73 -4.26 1.55
CA LYS A 126 11.88 -5.57 0.90
C LYS A 126 13.33 -6.05 0.88
N ASN A 127 14.29 -5.17 0.60
CA ASN A 127 15.68 -5.54 0.31
C ASN A 127 16.70 -4.93 1.29
N GLY A 128 16.28 -4.08 2.21
CA GLY A 128 17.14 -3.35 3.13
C GLY A 128 17.20 -3.95 4.55
N PRO A 129 17.84 -3.26 5.49
CA PRO A 129 18.16 -3.80 6.82
C PRO A 129 16.93 -4.14 7.67
N MET A 130 15.81 -3.44 7.45
CA MET A 130 14.57 -3.70 8.17
C MET A 130 13.89 -5.00 7.72
N ARG A 131 14.27 -5.57 6.58
CA ARG A 131 13.74 -6.84 6.07
C ARG A 131 13.95 -7.96 7.08
N GLU A 132 15.15 -8.08 7.64
CA GLU A 132 15.48 -9.11 8.62
C GLU A 132 14.67 -8.98 9.91
N GLU A 133 14.42 -7.74 10.36
CA GLU A 133 13.60 -7.47 11.55
C GLU A 133 12.14 -7.90 11.31
N ILE A 134 11.60 -7.60 10.13
CA ILE A 134 10.26 -8.04 9.70
C ILE A 134 10.18 -9.57 9.68
N GLU A 135 11.17 -10.25 9.11
CA GLU A 135 11.18 -11.72 9.04
C GLU A 135 11.31 -12.37 10.42
N LYS A 136 12.21 -11.87 11.28
CA LYS A 136 12.38 -12.34 12.67
C LYS A 136 11.10 -12.22 13.49
N THR A 137 10.22 -11.28 13.14
CA THR A 137 8.95 -11.02 13.83
C THR A 137 7.74 -11.70 13.17
N GLY A 138 7.98 -12.56 12.17
CA GLY A 138 6.96 -13.39 11.52
C GLY A 138 6.41 -12.84 10.21
N GLY A 139 7.02 -11.80 9.64
CA GLY A 139 6.69 -11.27 8.32
C GLY A 139 5.47 -10.34 8.28
N ILE A 140 5.12 -9.89 7.07
CA ILE A 140 3.93 -9.07 6.83
C ILE A 140 2.72 -9.99 6.63
N LYS A 141 1.68 -9.81 7.45
CA LYS A 141 0.46 -10.64 7.38
C LYS A 141 -0.69 -9.99 6.61
N LEU A 142 -0.75 -8.66 6.62
CA LEU A 142 -1.82 -7.89 6.01
C LEU A 142 -1.24 -6.58 5.47
N ILE A 143 -1.63 -6.21 4.26
CA ILE A 143 -1.40 -4.91 3.67
C ILE A 143 -2.78 -4.31 3.39
N TYR A 144 -3.04 -3.13 3.93
CA TYR A 144 -4.21 -2.34 3.61
C TYR A 144 -3.72 -1.03 3.00
N ILE A 145 -4.26 -0.69 1.83
CA ILE A 145 -4.00 0.55 1.13
C ILE A 145 -5.32 1.14 0.64
N ASP A 146 -5.40 2.47 0.65
CA ASP A 146 -6.50 3.25 0.12
C ASP A 146 -5.92 4.25 -0.89
N PRO A 147 -5.51 3.79 -2.09
CA PRO A 147 -4.90 4.66 -3.09
C PRO A 147 -5.93 5.67 -3.64
N PRO A 148 -5.48 6.79 -4.24
CA PRO A 148 -6.39 7.71 -4.92
C PRO A 148 -7.21 6.96 -5.99
N PHE A 149 -8.49 7.29 -6.09
CA PHE A 149 -9.42 6.60 -6.99
C PHE A 149 -9.43 7.24 -8.38
N ASP A 150 -9.47 6.40 -9.42
CA ASP A 150 -9.73 6.82 -10.81
C ASP A 150 -11.25 6.98 -11.02
N VAL A 151 -11.81 8.05 -10.45
CA VAL A 151 -13.26 8.32 -10.44
C VAL A 151 -13.76 9.01 -11.70
N GLY A 152 -12.86 9.57 -12.53
CA GLY A 152 -13.20 10.28 -13.77
C GLY A 152 -14.22 11.42 -13.60
N ALA A 153 -14.44 11.89 -12.37
CA ALA A 153 -15.54 12.78 -12.01
C ALA A 153 -15.03 14.16 -11.61
N ASP A 154 -15.69 15.21 -12.11
CA ASP A 154 -15.51 16.58 -11.68
C ASP A 154 -16.46 16.83 -10.50
N PHE A 155 -15.91 17.04 -9.30
CA PHE A 155 -16.69 17.31 -8.08
C PHE A 155 -16.94 18.80 -7.85
N SER A 156 -16.89 19.63 -8.89
CA SER A 156 -17.38 21.00 -8.80
C SER A 156 -18.87 21.03 -8.44
N MET A 157 -19.21 21.84 -7.45
CA MET A 157 -20.59 22.01 -6.98
C MET A 157 -20.99 23.47 -7.17
N GLU A 158 -22.06 23.70 -7.90
CA GLU A 158 -22.71 24.99 -7.95
C GLU A 158 -23.52 25.19 -6.66
N ILE A 159 -23.22 26.27 -5.94
CA ILE A 159 -23.93 26.65 -4.73
C ILE A 159 -24.74 27.89 -5.06
N GLU A 160 -26.06 27.81 -4.92
CA GLU A 160 -26.96 28.96 -5.03
C GLU A 160 -27.05 29.65 -3.67
N ILE A 161 -26.71 30.94 -3.63
CA ILE A 161 -26.88 31.79 -2.44
C ILE A 161 -27.73 33.00 -2.84
N GLY A 162 -29.02 32.94 -2.53
CA GLY A 162 -29.97 33.97 -2.94
C GLY A 162 -30.22 33.93 -4.45
N ASP A 163 -30.11 35.08 -5.12
CA ASP A 163 -30.28 35.20 -6.58
C ASP A 163 -28.96 35.02 -7.36
N GLU A 164 -27.86 34.72 -6.67
CA GLU A 164 -26.53 34.54 -7.28
C GLU A 164 -26.08 33.07 -7.23
N THR A 165 -25.61 32.57 -8.37
CA THR A 165 -24.95 31.26 -8.49
C THR A 165 -23.44 31.42 -8.30
N PHE A 166 -22.87 30.73 -7.31
CA PHE A 166 -21.43 30.68 -7.08
C PHE A 166 -20.88 29.27 -7.31
N THR A 167 -19.90 29.13 -8.19
CA THR A 167 -19.18 27.87 -8.37
C THR A 167 -18.09 27.75 -7.30
N LYS A 168 -18.28 26.89 -6.30
CA LYS A 168 -17.22 26.61 -5.34
C LYS A 168 -16.11 25.84 -6.05
N LYS A 169 -14.99 26.53 -6.33
CA LYS A 169 -13.78 25.86 -6.80
C LYS A 169 -13.21 25.02 -5.65
N PRO A 170 -12.80 23.76 -5.91
CA PRO A 170 -12.20 22.92 -4.89
C PRO A 170 -10.94 23.57 -4.30
N GLY A 171 -10.68 23.33 -3.02
CA GLY A 171 -9.39 23.71 -2.42
C GLY A 171 -8.24 22.84 -2.98
N VAL A 172 -6.98 23.29 -2.79
CA VAL A 172 -5.78 22.55 -3.28
C VAL A 172 -5.73 21.10 -2.78
N LEU A 173 -6.15 20.87 -1.53
CA LEU A 173 -6.24 19.52 -0.95
C LEU A 173 -7.36 18.68 -1.59
N GLU A 174 -8.49 19.29 -1.93
CA GLU A 174 -9.61 18.61 -2.58
C GLU A 174 -9.25 18.28 -4.04
N GLU A 175 -8.52 19.14 -4.75
CA GLU A 175 -8.03 18.82 -6.09
C GLU A 175 -7.07 17.63 -6.11
N ILE A 176 -6.12 17.55 -5.17
CA ILE A 176 -5.16 16.42 -5.13
C ILE A 176 -5.86 15.11 -4.72
N ALA A 177 -6.84 15.17 -3.81
CA ALA A 177 -7.48 13.98 -3.26
C ALA A 177 -8.68 13.48 -4.08
N TYR A 178 -9.40 14.37 -4.77
CA TYR A 178 -10.69 14.05 -5.40
C TYR A 178 -10.75 14.39 -6.89
N ARG A 179 -9.74 15.07 -7.46
CA ARG A 179 -9.72 15.32 -8.90
C ARG A 179 -8.88 14.26 -9.58
N ASP A 180 -9.41 13.74 -10.68
CA ASP A 180 -8.62 12.95 -11.61
C ASP A 180 -7.52 13.83 -12.22
N THR A 181 -6.30 13.69 -11.69
CA THR A 181 -5.09 14.34 -12.22
C THR A 181 -4.31 13.41 -13.16
N TRP A 182 -4.87 12.27 -13.55
CA TRP A 182 -4.24 11.30 -14.45
C TRP A 182 -4.23 11.87 -15.87
N GLY A 183 -3.31 12.79 -16.16
CA GLY A 183 -3.25 13.53 -17.43
C GLY A 183 -3.12 12.67 -18.71
N LYS A 184 -2.89 11.35 -18.59
CA LYS A 184 -2.92 10.38 -19.69
C LYS A 184 -4.06 9.35 -19.55
N GLY A 185 -5.05 9.62 -18.71
CA GLY A 185 -6.17 8.73 -18.40
C GLY A 185 -5.75 7.48 -17.60
N ALA A 186 -6.51 6.40 -17.78
CA ALA A 186 -6.34 5.14 -17.05
C ALA A 186 -4.92 4.56 -17.15
N ASP A 187 -4.22 4.74 -18.27
CA ASP A 187 -2.83 4.28 -18.44
C ASP A 187 -1.88 4.91 -17.40
N SER A 188 -2.08 6.20 -17.06
CA SER A 188 -1.27 6.85 -16.02
C SER A 188 -1.62 6.39 -14.61
N PHE A 189 -2.88 6.07 -14.34
CA PHE A 189 -3.29 5.51 -13.06
C PHE A 189 -2.68 4.11 -12.85
N ILE A 190 -2.78 3.25 -13.86
CA ILE A 190 -2.20 1.89 -13.82
C ILE A 190 -0.68 1.98 -13.66
N ALA A 191 -0.01 2.89 -14.36
CA ALA A 191 1.43 3.09 -14.23
C ALA A 191 1.87 3.61 -12.85
N MET A 192 1.00 4.32 -12.11
CA MET A 192 1.28 4.77 -10.76
C MET A 192 1.16 3.62 -9.73
N ILE A 193 0.14 2.78 -9.88
CA ILE A 193 -0.11 1.65 -8.96
C ILE A 193 0.87 0.48 -9.19
N TYR A 194 1.36 0.30 -10.42
CA TYR A 194 2.24 -0.80 -10.82
C TYR A 194 3.71 -0.61 -10.37
#